data_AF-A0A6G4Q904-F1
#
_entry.id   AF-A0A6G4Q904-F1
#
_cell.length_a   1.000
_cell.length_b   1.000
_cell.length_c   1.000
_cell.angle_alpha   90.00
_cell.angle_beta   90.00
_cell.angle_gamma   90.00
#
_symmetry.space_group_name_H-M   'P 1'
#
loop_
_entity.id
_entity.type
_entity.pdbx_description
1 polymer ?
#
loop_
_entity_poly.entity_id
_entity_poly.type
_entity_poly.pdbx_seq_one_letter_code
_entity_poly.pdbx_strand_id
1 'polypeptide(L)'
;IILLDNVEDEKLKQKIENFKFFSQYADFKDLKNYQDGSITTNENVPRYEAEYKLNNSDTNVKKLRDIYPITTKKAPILKLHIDGDIKGSSVGYKKIEYKFSKVKDQETTLRDYLNFGPSDEDS
;
A
#
# COMPACT_ATOMS: atom_id res chain seq x y z
N ILE A 1 -2.76 -19.06 -0.82
CA ILE A 1 -1.29 -19.22 -1.01
C ILE A 1 -0.96 -20.68 -0.79
N ILE A 2 -0.07 -21.27 -1.58
CA ILE A 2 0.38 -22.67 -1.41
C ILE A 2 1.85 -22.64 -1.05
N LEU A 3 2.25 -23.42 -0.05
CA LEU A 3 3.64 -23.58 0.35
C LEU A 3 4.31 -24.63 -0.54
N LEU A 4 5.47 -24.29 -1.10
CA LEU A 4 6.29 -25.24 -1.87
C LEU A 4 7.24 -26.02 -0.96
N ASP A 5 7.64 -25.42 0.17
CA ASP A 5 8.53 -26.00 1.16
C ASP A 5 7.83 -26.16 2.52
N ASN A 6 8.35 -27.06 3.35
CA ASN A 6 7.81 -27.30 4.68
C ASN A 6 8.04 -26.11 5.63
N VAL A 7 7.03 -25.82 6.45
CA VAL A 7 7.10 -24.82 7.53
C VAL A 7 6.72 -25.52 8.83
N GLU A 8 7.71 -25.75 9.70
CA GLU A 8 7.51 -26.53 10.93
C GLU A 8 6.63 -25.82 11.97
N ASP A 9 6.66 -24.49 12.01
CA ASP A 9 5.81 -23.70 12.91
C ASP A 9 4.39 -23.60 12.32
N GLU A 10 3.45 -24.36 12.90
CA GLU A 10 2.04 -24.36 12.51
C GLU A 10 1.38 -22.97 12.57
N LYS A 11 1.78 -22.10 13.51
CA LYS A 11 1.24 -20.73 13.57
C LYS A 11 1.76 -19.88 12.42
N LEU A 12 3.03 -20.05 12.04
CA LEU A 12 3.60 -19.38 10.88
C LEU A 12 2.96 -19.87 9.58
N LYS A 13 2.80 -21.20 9.45
CA LYS A 13 2.11 -21.83 8.32
C LYS A 13 0.71 -21.26 8.13
N GLN A 14 -0.11 -21.24 9.19
CA GLN A 14 -1.45 -20.66 9.15
C GLN A 14 -1.44 -19.16 8.78
N LYS A 15 -0.45 -18.39 9.23
CA LYS A 15 -0.32 -16.97 8.84
C LYS A 15 -0.02 -16.81 7.35
N ILE A 16 0.83 -17.66 6.77
CA ILE A 16 1.17 -17.62 5.34
C ILE A 16 -0.03 -18.04 4.49
N GLU A 17 -0.69 -19.15 4.85
CA GLU A 17 -1.84 -19.68 4.09
C GLU A 17 -3.03 -18.70 4.08
N ASN A 18 -3.27 -18.01 5.20
CA ASN A 18 -4.34 -17.02 5.34
C ASN A 18 -3.92 -15.60 4.93
N PHE A 19 -2.67 -15.38 4.52
CA PHE A 19 -2.22 -14.07 4.10
C PHE A 19 -3.01 -13.58 2.88
N LYS A 20 -3.41 -12.31 2.92
CA LYS A 20 -4.05 -11.62 1.79
C LYS A 20 -3.23 -10.39 1.45
N PHE A 21 -2.93 -10.22 0.17
CA PHE A 21 -2.38 -8.97 -0.33
C PHE A 21 -3.40 -7.85 -0.11
N PHE A 22 -2.92 -6.62 0.11
CA PHE A 22 -3.80 -5.47 0.36
C PHE A 22 -4.78 -5.26 -0.80
N SER A 23 -4.32 -5.43 -2.04
CA SER A 23 -5.14 -5.42 -3.25
C SER A 23 -6.34 -6.38 -3.24
N GLN A 24 -6.32 -7.46 -2.45
CA GLN A 24 -7.41 -8.44 -2.38
C GLN A 24 -8.56 -8.01 -1.45
N TYR A 25 -8.36 -7.00 -0.61
CA TYR A 25 -9.39 -6.56 0.35
C TYR A 25 -9.53 -5.05 0.49
N ALA A 26 -8.64 -4.26 -0.12
CA ALA A 26 -8.73 -2.82 -0.18
C ALA A 26 -10.02 -2.38 -0.88
N ASP A 27 -10.61 -1.30 -0.35
CA ASP A 27 -11.86 -0.72 -0.82
C ASP A 27 -11.70 0.81 -0.80
N PHE A 28 -11.35 1.36 -1.97
CA PHE A 28 -11.12 2.79 -2.11
C PHE A 28 -12.41 3.50 -2.47
N LYS A 29 -12.72 4.58 -1.76
CA LYS A 29 -13.70 5.56 -2.23
C LYS A 29 -13.07 6.33 -3.40
N ASP A 30 -13.91 6.96 -4.23
CA ASP A 30 -13.42 7.93 -5.22
C ASP A 30 -12.47 8.93 -4.52
N LEU A 31 -11.28 9.13 -5.11
CA LEU A 31 -10.23 9.95 -4.53
C LEU A 31 -10.70 11.37 -4.19
N LYS A 32 -11.69 11.87 -4.92
CA LYS A 32 -12.34 13.16 -4.69
C LYS A 32 -13.01 13.29 -3.31
N ASN A 33 -13.33 12.16 -2.67
CA ASN A 33 -13.94 12.13 -1.34
C ASN A 33 -12.92 12.24 -0.21
N TYR A 34 -11.62 12.13 -0.50
CA TYR A 34 -10.57 12.34 0.51
C TYR A 34 -10.29 13.84 0.66
N GLN A 35 -10.34 14.31 1.91
CA GLN A 35 -10.12 15.71 2.26
C GLN A 35 -8.63 16.03 2.33
N ASP A 36 -8.31 17.33 2.18
CA ASP A 36 -6.95 17.87 2.31
C ASP A 36 -5.91 17.19 1.42
N GLY A 37 -6.32 16.82 0.20
CA GLY A 37 -5.43 16.24 -0.80
C GLY A 37 -4.36 17.24 -1.23
N SER A 38 -3.10 16.83 -1.18
CA SER A 38 -1.99 17.57 -1.80
C SER A 38 -1.44 16.74 -2.96
N ILE A 39 -1.23 17.38 -4.10
CA ILE A 39 -0.68 16.76 -5.30
C ILE A 39 0.67 17.41 -5.60
N THR A 40 1.71 16.60 -5.79
CA THR A 40 3.04 17.06 -6.18
C THR A 40 3.44 16.38 -7.48
N THR A 41 3.94 17.16 -8.43
CA THR A 41 4.44 16.67 -9.71
C THR A 41 5.90 17.07 -9.89
N ASN A 42 6.69 16.16 -10.45
CA ASN A 42 8.01 16.47 -10.97
C ASN A 42 8.00 16.15 -12.46
N GLU A 43 8.25 17.15 -13.30
CA GLU A 43 8.26 16.96 -14.76
C GLU A 43 9.63 16.52 -15.28
N ASN A 44 10.71 16.83 -14.55
CA ASN A 44 12.07 16.40 -14.91
C ASN A 44 12.25 14.89 -14.76
N VAL A 45 11.55 14.31 -13.80
CA VAL A 45 11.42 12.87 -13.59
C VAL A 45 9.94 12.61 -13.44
N PRO A 46 9.25 12.01 -14.44
CA PRO A 46 7.78 11.91 -14.47
C PRO A 46 7.30 11.13 -13.24
N ARG A 47 7.01 11.88 -12.18
CA ARG A 47 6.70 11.39 -10.84
C ARG A 47 5.56 12.22 -10.31
N TYR A 48 4.55 11.51 -9.84
CA TYR A 48 3.30 12.09 -9.35
C TYR A 48 3.03 11.53 -7.97
N GLU A 49 2.76 12.41 -7.03
CA GLU A 49 2.43 12.04 -5.67
C GLU A 49 1.13 12.70 -5.26
N ALA A 50 0.30 11.95 -4.54
CA ALA A 50 -0.85 12.48 -3.85
C ALA A 50 -0.81 12.06 -2.39
N GLU A 51 -1.00 13.00 -1.47
CA GLU A 51 -1.11 12.73 -0.03
C GLU A 51 -2.47 13.16 0.48
N TYR A 52 -3.11 12.30 1.28
CA TYR A 52 -4.40 12.53 1.89
C TYR A 52 -4.35 12.19 3.38
N LYS A 53 -4.92 13.07 4.21
CA LYS A 53 -5.15 12.75 5.63
C LYS A 53 -6.39 11.88 5.74
N LEU A 54 -6.24 10.69 6.33
CA LEU A 54 -7.37 9.81 6.56
C LEU A 54 -7.92 9.95 7.97
N ASN A 55 -9.14 9.46 8.17
CA ASN A 55 -9.74 9.27 9.48
C ASN A 55 -9.63 7.81 9.91
N ASN A 56 -9.57 7.53 11.21
CA ASN A 56 -9.63 6.16 11.72
C ASN A 56 -10.97 5.46 11.41
N SER A 57 -11.99 6.22 11.00
CA SER A 57 -13.27 5.68 10.55
C SER A 57 -13.24 5.16 9.11
N ASP A 58 -12.18 5.45 8.34
CA ASP A 58 -12.01 4.96 6.97
C ASP A 58 -12.01 3.44 6.90
N THR A 59 -12.67 2.89 5.88
CA THR A 59 -12.87 1.45 5.71
C THR A 59 -11.55 0.69 5.65
N ASN A 60 -10.58 1.18 4.88
CA ASN A 60 -9.29 0.50 4.75
C ASN A 60 -8.46 0.68 6.02
N VAL A 61 -8.52 1.84 6.67
CA VAL A 61 -7.83 2.05 7.95
C VAL A 61 -8.33 1.07 9.01
N LYS A 62 -9.64 0.80 9.10
CA LYS A 62 -10.20 -0.22 10.00
C LYS A 62 -9.68 -1.62 9.66
N LYS A 63 -9.82 -2.04 8.39
CA LYS A 63 -9.32 -3.36 7.93
C LYS A 63 -7.84 -3.57 8.25
N LEU A 64 -7.00 -2.55 8.06
CA LEU A 64 -5.57 -2.63 8.39
C LEU A 64 -5.31 -2.84 9.88
N ARG A 65 -6.09 -2.19 10.76
CA ARG A 65 -5.97 -2.35 12.22
C ARG A 65 -6.50 -3.70 12.72
N ASP A 66 -7.46 -4.28 12.01
CA ASP A 66 -7.99 -5.61 12.34
C ASP A 66 -6.99 -6.71 11.95
N ILE A 67 -6.25 -6.52 10.86
CA ILE A 67 -5.28 -7.51 10.33
C ILE A 67 -3.92 -7.39 11.01
N TYR A 68 -3.46 -6.17 11.29
CA TYR A 68 -2.11 -5.90 11.80
C TYR A 68 -2.14 -5.26 13.19
N PRO A 69 -1.19 -5.60 14.09
CA PRO A 69 -1.14 -5.08 15.46
C PRO A 69 -0.62 -3.62 15.51
N ILE A 70 -1.33 -2.69 14.86
CA ILE A 70 -0.98 -1.27 14.79
C ILE A 70 -1.35 -0.59 16.12
N THR A 71 -0.36 -0.33 16.97
CA THR A 71 -0.56 0.18 18.34
C THR A 71 -0.87 1.67 18.42
N THR A 72 -0.41 2.48 17.46
CA THR A 72 -0.67 3.91 17.44
C THR A 72 -2.15 4.22 17.17
N LYS A 73 -2.73 5.11 17.97
CA LYS A 73 -4.13 5.58 17.80
C LYS A 73 -4.26 6.68 16.74
N LYS A 74 -3.15 7.22 16.24
CA LYS A 74 -3.16 8.29 15.22
C LYS A 74 -3.71 7.76 13.90
N ALA A 75 -4.51 8.57 13.22
CA ALA A 75 -4.96 8.25 11.88
C ALA A 75 -3.80 8.38 10.87
N PRO A 76 -3.76 7.52 9.83
CA PRO A 76 -2.66 7.54 8.89
C PRO A 76 -2.79 8.64 7.84
N ILE A 77 -1.67 8.94 7.20
CA ILE A 77 -1.63 9.63 5.91
C ILE A 77 -1.56 8.57 4.81
N LEU A 78 -2.50 8.63 3.86
CA LEU A 78 -2.44 7.87 2.62
C LEU A 78 -1.53 8.60 1.64
N LYS A 79 -0.53 7.92 1.10
CA LYS A 79 0.27 8.41 -0.03
C LYS A 79 0.07 7.50 -1.23
N LEU A 80 -0.19 8.11 -2.38
CA LEU A 80 -0.19 7.48 -3.69
C LEU A 80 1.01 8.01 -4.45
N HIS A 81 1.76 7.10 -5.07
CA HIS A 81 2.96 7.44 -5.80
C HIS A 81 2.95 6.70 -7.13
N ILE A 82 3.18 7.45 -8.20
CA ILE A 82 3.21 6.97 -9.58
C ILE A 82 4.51 7.50 -10.21
N ASP A 83 5.38 6.58 -10.62
CA ASP A 83 6.52 6.89 -11.48
C ASP A 83 6.24 6.42 -12.92
N GLY A 84 6.67 7.21 -13.89
CA GLY A 84 6.43 7.00 -15.33
C GLY A 84 5.31 7.87 -15.89
N ASP A 85 4.99 7.72 -17.17
CA ASP A 85 3.95 8.50 -17.83
C ASP A 85 2.58 8.29 -17.14
N ILE A 86 1.98 9.38 -16.66
CA ILE A 86 0.67 9.37 -15.99
C ILE A 86 -0.46 8.90 -16.91
N LYS A 87 -0.32 9.08 -18.23
CA LYS A 87 -1.28 8.59 -19.23
C LYS A 87 -1.19 7.07 -19.42
N GLY A 88 -0.19 6.44 -18.81
CA GLY A 88 0.05 5.01 -18.86
C GLY A 88 1.11 4.67 -19.90
N SER A 89 2.23 4.14 -19.44
CA SER A 89 3.14 3.37 -20.28
C SER A 89 3.15 1.92 -19.78
N SER A 90 3.57 0.97 -20.63
CA SER A 90 3.69 -0.45 -20.28
C SER A 90 4.69 -0.72 -19.15
N VAL A 91 5.48 0.27 -18.77
CA VAL A 91 6.46 0.23 -17.69
C VAL A 91 6.12 1.35 -16.69
N GLY A 92 5.71 0.99 -15.48
CA GLY A 92 5.33 2.01 -14.51
C GLY A 92 5.13 1.45 -13.12
N TYR A 93 5.57 2.24 -12.13
CA TYR A 93 5.53 1.84 -10.74
C TYR A 93 4.43 2.57 -10.01
N LYS A 94 3.48 1.82 -9.46
CA LYS A 94 2.42 2.36 -8.60
C LYS A 94 2.63 1.85 -7.19
N LYS A 95 2.67 2.79 -6.25
CA LYS A 95 2.88 2.53 -4.84
C LYS A 95 1.81 3.20 -4.00
N ILE A 96 1.31 2.47 -3.01
CA ILE A 96 0.38 2.97 -2.00
C ILE A 96 1.06 2.84 -0.63
N GLU A 97 0.99 3.89 0.18
CA GLU A 97 1.49 3.88 1.56
C GLU A 97 0.44 4.38 2.55
N TYR A 98 0.27 3.68 3.67
CA TYR A 98 -0.44 4.16 4.85
C TYR A 98 0.57 4.43 5.96
N LYS A 99 0.82 5.71 6.25
CA LYS A 99 1.80 6.16 7.26
C LYS A 99 1.09 6.52 8.56
N PHE A 100 1.13 5.63 9.55
CA PHE A 100 0.47 5.80 10.85
C PHE A 100 1.31 6.59 11.87
N SER A 101 2.63 6.53 11.75
CA SER A 101 3.56 7.27 12.61
C SER A 101 4.82 7.63 11.81
N LYS A 102 5.29 8.86 12.02
CA LYS A 102 6.57 9.39 11.50
C LYS A 102 7.59 9.63 12.62
N VAL A 103 7.28 9.21 13.84
CA VAL A 103 8.18 9.40 14.99
C VAL A 103 9.38 8.48 14.78
N LYS A 104 10.58 9.07 14.83
CA LYS A 104 11.85 8.32 14.76
C LYS A 104 11.80 7.20 15.82
N ASP A 105 12.17 5.98 15.42
CA ASP A 105 12.14 4.76 16.24
C ASP A 105 10.73 4.19 16.55
N GLN A 106 9.66 4.82 16.05
CA GLN A 106 8.27 4.31 16.12
C GLN A 106 7.56 4.47 14.78
N GLU A 107 8.29 4.37 13.65
CA GLU A 107 7.68 4.42 12.33
C GLU A 107 6.74 3.21 12.17
N THR A 108 5.53 3.45 11.68
CA THR A 108 4.60 2.39 11.34
C THR A 108 3.98 2.74 10.00
N THR A 109 4.39 2.00 8.98
CA THR A 109 3.99 2.23 7.59
C THR A 109 3.63 0.89 6.96
N LEU A 110 2.45 0.83 6.34
CA LEU A 110 2.12 -0.24 5.40
C LEU A 110 2.39 0.27 3.99
N ARG A 111 2.99 -0.58 3.15
CA ARG A 111 3.29 -0.29 1.75
C ARG A 111 2.77 -1.43 0.89
N ASP A 112 2.10 -1.08 -0.19
CA ASP A 112 1.72 -2.02 -1.25
C ASP A 112 2.21 -1.49 -2.59
N TYR A 113 2.57 -2.41 -3.46
CA TYR A 113 3.23 -2.12 -4.73
C TYR A 113 2.53 -2.90 -5.83
N LEU A 114 2.15 -2.19 -6.89
CA LEU A 114 1.64 -2.80 -8.10
C LEU A 114 2.52 -2.35 -9.26
N ASN A 115 3.25 -3.30 -9.82
CA ASN A 115 4.10 -3.09 -10.96
C ASN A 115 3.55 -3.90 -12.14
N PHE A 116 3.45 -3.26 -13.30
CA PHE A 116 3.18 -3.95 -14.56
C PHE A 116 4.44 -3.83 -15.40
N GLY A 117 5.00 -4.97 -15.79
CA GLY A 117 6.23 -5.06 -16.56
C GLY A 117 6.18 -6.25 -17.50
N PRO A 118 7.13 -6.32 -18.46
CA PRO A 118 7.25 -7.47 -19.33
C PRO A 118 7.49 -8.73 -18.50
N SER A 119 6.96 -9.86 -18.98
CA SER A 119 7.41 -11.17 -18.52
C SER A 119 8.86 -11.38 -18.97
N ASP A 120 9.64 -12.09 -18.16
CA ASP A 120 10.93 -12.60 -18.65
C ASP A 120 10.65 -13.45 -19.90
N GLU A 121 11.39 -13.22 -20.99
CA GLU A 121 11.37 -14.16 -22.10
C GLU A 121 11.96 -15.48 -21.59
N ASP A 122 11.23 -16.58 -21.79
CA ASP A 122 11.76 -17.93 -21.57
C ASP A 122 13.06 -18.06 -22.38
N SER A 123 14.20 -18.07 -21.69
CA SER A 123 15.54 -18.25 -22.27
C SER A 123 16.00 -19.70 -22.17
#